data_AF-A0A5P8YVE0-F1
#
_entry.id   AF-A0A5P8YVE0-F1
#
_cell.length_a   1.000
_cell.length_b   1.000
_cell.length_c   1.000
_cell.angle_alpha   90.00
_cell.angle_beta   90.00
_cell.angle_gamma   90.00
#
_symmetry.space_group_name_H-M   'P 1'
#
loop_
_entity.id
_entity.type
_entity.pdbx_description
1 polymer ?
#
loop_
_entity_poly.entity_id
_entity_poly.type
_entity_poly.pdbx_seq_one_letter_code
_entity_poly.pdbx_strand_id
1 'polypeptide(L)'
;MAPHPCTDGDYDLAQVRKVIARVRQSVSDQGYVPNRAIQFREINLRRTTDRQALLQILRQIASNELRPMVFEEASKLGHALFDEDEIDVLLKQHGGARAWTVGDIAAFTGWKSECVAGWCEQGLLKATKAKRGSLEVWQVTEEALARFNQEFRVVSDLAKEGRTTSRKILKSCADRVIVTVGSRPAGSSSRGHLIRSCDLARILISPAA
;
A
#
# COMPACT_ATOMS: atom_id res chain seq x y z
N MET A 1 21.60 32.57 14.58
CA MET A 1 20.40 31.88 14.05
C MET A 1 20.84 30.47 13.66
N ALA A 2 20.35 29.43 14.33
CA ALA A 2 20.80 28.06 14.04
C ALA A 2 20.34 27.64 12.63
N PRO A 3 21.20 26.96 11.84
CA PRO A 3 20.84 26.50 10.51
C PRO A 3 19.68 25.49 10.59
N HIS A 4 18.65 25.72 9.78
CA HIS A 4 17.47 24.86 9.69
C HIS A 4 17.84 23.54 9.00
N PRO A 5 17.36 22.37 9.44
CA PRO A 5 17.81 21.03 9.02
C PRO A 5 17.46 20.62 7.56
N CYS A 6 17.27 21.58 6.66
CA CYS A 6 17.08 21.35 5.23
C CYS A 6 18.31 21.85 4.44
N THR A 7 19.51 21.61 4.96
CA THR A 7 20.79 22.11 4.43
C THR A 7 21.49 21.07 3.54
N ASP A 8 20.85 20.59 2.49
CA ASP A 8 21.54 19.90 1.40
C ASP A 8 20.83 20.25 0.08
N GLY A 9 21.16 21.43 -0.45
CA GLY A 9 20.66 21.95 -1.72
C GLY A 9 20.67 23.48 -1.76
N ASP A 10 21.20 24.06 -2.85
CA ASP A 10 21.03 25.49 -3.14
C ASP A 10 19.55 25.75 -3.45
N TYR A 11 18.95 26.72 -2.76
CA TYR A 11 17.57 27.14 -2.99
C TYR A 11 17.48 28.64 -3.27
N ASP A 12 16.68 29.01 -4.26
CA ASP A 12 16.40 30.41 -4.57
C ASP A 12 15.30 30.94 -3.63
N LEU A 13 15.73 31.67 -2.60
CA LEU A 13 14.83 32.28 -1.62
C LEU A 13 13.81 33.24 -2.27
N ALA A 14 14.18 33.95 -3.34
CA ALA A 14 13.28 34.87 -4.02
C ALA A 14 12.18 34.09 -4.75
N GLN A 15 12.51 32.97 -5.39
CA GLN A 15 11.52 32.08 -6.01
C GLN A 15 10.60 31.44 -4.97
N VAL A 16 11.14 30.95 -3.86
CA VAL A 16 10.33 30.40 -2.76
C VAL A 16 9.33 31.42 -2.25
N ARG A 17 9.76 32.68 -2.03
CA ARG A 17 8.86 33.76 -1.61
C ARG A 17 7.79 34.07 -2.65
N LYS A 18 8.13 34.08 -3.95
CA LYS A 18 7.15 34.25 -5.04
C LYS A 18 6.10 33.14 -5.06
N VAL A 19 6.51 31.88 -4.88
CA VAL A 19 5.58 30.74 -4.80
C VAL A 19 4.65 30.92 -3.60
N ILE A 20 5.16 31.23 -2.42
CA ILE A 20 4.33 31.42 -1.22
C ILE A 20 3.33 32.56 -1.40
N ALA A 21 3.76 33.70 -1.94
CA ALA A 21 2.87 34.83 -2.21
C ALA A 21 1.75 34.46 -3.19
N ARG A 22 2.07 33.69 -4.23
CA ARG A 22 1.10 33.21 -5.22
C ARG A 22 0.09 32.21 -4.65
N VAL A 23 0.53 31.30 -3.76
CA VAL A 23 -0.36 30.38 -3.05
C VAL A 23 -1.29 31.14 -2.11
N ARG A 24 -0.79 32.19 -1.46
CA ARG A 24 -1.60 33.07 -0.60
C ARG A 24 -2.65 33.85 -1.38
N GLN A 25 -2.30 34.33 -2.57
CA GLN A 25 -3.24 35.05 -3.43
C GLN A 25 -4.31 34.14 -4.06
N SER A 26 -4.13 32.81 -3.99
CA SER A 26 -5.08 31.84 -4.53
C SER A 26 -5.95 31.18 -3.46
N VAL A 27 -6.16 31.82 -2.31
CA VAL A 27 -7.11 31.31 -1.32
C VAL A 27 -8.47 31.08 -1.97
N SER A 28 -9.08 29.93 -1.71
CA SER A 28 -10.35 29.56 -2.33
C SER A 28 -11.48 30.47 -1.82
N ASP A 29 -12.07 31.27 -2.70
CA ASP A 29 -13.26 32.08 -2.42
C ASP A 29 -14.56 31.25 -2.39
N GLN A 30 -14.46 29.93 -2.56
CA GLN A 30 -15.64 29.08 -2.53
C GLN A 30 -16.19 29.06 -1.10
N GLY A 31 -17.45 29.44 -0.92
CA GLY A 31 -18.24 29.30 0.30
C GLY A 31 -18.47 27.83 0.73
N TYR A 32 -17.55 26.95 0.37
CA TYR A 32 -17.42 25.59 0.84
C TYR A 32 -16.91 25.64 2.27
N VAL A 33 -17.76 25.25 3.21
CA VAL A 33 -17.36 25.01 4.60
C VAL A 33 -16.92 23.55 4.66
N PRO A 34 -15.60 23.28 4.72
CA PRO A 34 -15.10 21.91 4.81
C PRO A 34 -15.56 21.28 6.12
N ASN A 35 -15.75 19.97 6.09
CA ASN A 35 -16.03 19.20 7.30
C ASN A 35 -14.76 19.09 8.18
N ARG A 36 -13.57 19.06 7.54
CA ARG A 36 -12.27 18.93 8.19
C ARG A 36 -11.18 19.70 7.44
N ALA A 37 -10.28 20.31 8.20
CA ALA A 37 -9.17 21.10 7.67
C ALA A 37 -7.84 20.57 8.19
N ILE A 38 -6.83 20.58 7.32
CA ILE A 38 -5.46 20.16 7.63
C ILE A 38 -4.47 21.28 7.36
N GLN A 39 -3.45 21.42 8.21
CA GLN A 39 -2.38 22.38 7.99
C GLN A 39 -1.35 21.84 6.99
N PHE A 40 -0.76 22.72 6.18
CA PHE A 40 0.29 22.37 5.23
C PHE A 40 1.42 21.52 5.85
N ARG A 41 1.83 21.82 7.09
CA ARG A 41 2.89 21.07 7.80
C ARG A 41 2.53 19.60 8.07
N GLU A 42 1.26 19.26 8.06
CA GLU A 42 0.74 17.91 8.30
C GLU A 42 0.67 17.08 7.00
N ILE A 43 0.80 17.73 5.84
CA ILE A 43 0.94 17.08 4.53
C ILE A 43 2.39 16.59 4.39
N ASN A 44 2.68 15.42 4.97
CA ASN A 44 4.03 14.86 5.03
C ASN A 44 4.03 13.32 5.02
N LEU A 45 5.22 12.71 5.05
CA LEU A 45 5.39 11.26 4.98
C LEU A 45 4.88 10.47 6.22
N ARG A 46 4.42 11.15 7.27
CA ARG A 46 3.70 10.50 8.37
C ARG A 46 2.22 10.32 8.05
N ARG A 47 1.65 11.20 7.20
CA ARG A 47 0.26 11.11 6.73
C ARG A 47 0.12 10.13 5.57
N THR A 48 1.06 10.16 4.62
CA THR A 48 1.12 9.21 3.51
C THR A 48 2.47 8.52 3.45
N THR A 49 2.50 7.24 3.07
CA THR A 49 3.77 6.54 2.79
C THR A 49 4.21 6.66 1.34
N ASP A 50 3.36 7.25 0.48
CA ASP A 50 3.64 7.44 -0.93
C ASP A 50 4.33 8.79 -1.16
N ARG A 51 5.65 8.71 -1.41
CA ARG A 51 6.46 9.89 -1.72
C ARG A 51 6.07 10.54 -3.05
N GLN A 52 5.62 9.78 -4.05
CA GLN A 52 5.23 10.33 -5.34
C GLN A 52 3.91 11.10 -5.21
N ALA A 53 2.92 10.54 -4.53
CA ALA A 53 1.67 11.22 -4.24
C ALA A 53 1.90 12.53 -3.46
N LEU A 54 2.76 12.48 -2.43
CA LEU A 54 3.14 13.68 -1.68
C LEU A 54 3.78 14.74 -2.58
N LEU A 55 4.72 14.36 -3.44
CA LEU A 55 5.36 15.31 -4.36
C LEU A 55 4.36 15.90 -5.37
N GLN A 56 3.38 15.13 -5.83
CA GLN A 56 2.34 15.65 -6.73
C GLN A 56 1.44 16.65 -6.02
N ILE A 57 1.03 16.38 -4.79
CA ILE A 57 0.25 17.35 -3.98
C ILE A 57 1.05 18.64 -3.78
N LEU A 58 2.33 18.54 -3.41
CA LEU A 58 3.17 19.72 -3.26
C LEU A 58 3.32 20.52 -4.56
N ARG A 59 3.37 19.85 -5.72
CA ARG A 59 3.37 20.51 -7.04
C ARG A 59 2.06 21.21 -7.35
N GLN A 60 0.92 20.56 -7.05
CA GLN A 60 -0.41 21.14 -7.25
C GLN A 60 -0.65 22.36 -6.37
N ILE A 61 -0.13 22.35 -5.14
CA ILE A 61 -0.13 23.53 -4.28
C ILE A 61 0.74 24.62 -4.93
N ALA A 62 1.94 24.29 -5.39
CA ALA A 62 2.83 25.26 -6.03
C ALA A 62 2.30 25.82 -7.37
N SER A 63 1.46 25.07 -8.09
CA SER A 63 0.80 25.50 -9.34
C SER A 63 -0.58 26.15 -9.13
N ASN A 64 -1.05 26.26 -7.88
CA ASN A 64 -2.39 26.76 -7.51
C ASN A 64 -3.57 25.91 -8.05
N GLU A 65 -3.29 24.65 -8.42
CA GLU A 65 -4.33 23.65 -8.72
C GLU A 65 -5.04 23.21 -7.44
N LEU A 66 -4.26 23.03 -6.36
CA LEU A 66 -4.77 22.78 -5.01
C LEU A 66 -4.62 24.06 -4.17
N ARG A 67 -5.73 24.62 -3.74
CA ARG A 67 -5.77 25.96 -3.12
C ARG A 67 -5.99 25.87 -1.61
N PRO A 68 -5.33 26.73 -0.82
CA PRO A 68 -5.63 26.83 0.59
C PRO A 68 -7.03 27.42 0.78
N MET A 69 -7.75 26.93 1.77
CA MET A 69 -9.03 27.49 2.21
C MET A 69 -8.81 28.72 3.10
N VAL A 70 -7.76 28.69 3.90
CA VAL A 70 -7.38 29.80 4.77
C VAL A 70 -5.88 29.99 4.72
N PHE A 71 -5.44 31.19 4.37
CA PHE A 71 -4.04 31.57 4.45
C PHE A 71 -3.89 33.06 4.79
N GLU A 72 -3.79 33.36 6.08
CA GLU A 72 -3.65 34.74 6.57
C GLU A 72 -2.35 35.40 6.12
N GLU A 73 -2.38 36.73 5.94
CA GLU A 73 -1.26 37.52 5.41
C GLU A 73 0.02 37.42 6.28
N ALA A 74 -0.15 37.41 7.60
CA ALA A 74 0.95 37.30 8.56
C ALA A 74 1.39 35.85 8.84
N SER A 75 0.66 34.86 8.32
CA SER A 75 0.90 33.45 8.63
C SER A 75 1.99 32.84 7.76
N LYS A 76 2.72 31.86 8.33
CA LYS A 76 3.68 31.02 7.60
C LYS A 76 2.94 29.97 6.77
N LEU A 77 3.51 29.52 5.64
CA LEU A 77 2.93 28.47 4.78
C LEU A 77 2.52 27.23 5.58
N GLY A 78 3.30 26.82 6.57
CA GLY A 78 3.00 25.67 7.43
C GLY A 78 1.65 25.73 8.16
N HIS A 79 1.03 26.91 8.30
CA HIS A 79 -0.27 27.11 8.94
C HIS A 79 -1.41 27.30 7.94
N ALA A 80 -1.13 27.35 6.64
CA ALA A 80 -2.18 27.40 5.61
C ALA A 80 -3.05 26.13 5.73
N LEU A 81 -4.36 26.32 5.69
CA LEU A 81 -5.35 25.26 5.83
C LEU A 81 -5.83 24.78 4.47
N PHE A 82 -5.87 23.47 4.28
CA PHE A 82 -6.38 22.79 3.09
C PHE A 82 -7.53 21.87 3.47
N ASP A 83 -8.41 21.57 2.52
CA ASP A 83 -9.48 20.61 2.72
C ASP A 83 -8.88 19.21 2.91
N GLU A 84 -9.19 18.57 4.04
CA GLU A 84 -8.67 17.24 4.34
C GLU A 84 -9.21 16.19 3.36
N ASP A 85 -10.48 16.31 2.95
CA ASP A 85 -11.13 15.34 2.06
C ASP A 85 -10.56 15.45 0.64
N GLU A 86 -10.31 16.67 0.15
CA GLU A 86 -9.63 16.90 -1.13
C GLU A 86 -8.21 16.32 -1.14
N ILE A 87 -7.44 16.55 -0.06
CA ILE A 87 -6.10 15.96 0.10
C ILE A 87 -6.17 14.43 0.08
N ASP A 88 -7.12 13.83 0.77
CA ASP A 88 -7.27 12.37 0.80
C ASP A 88 -7.69 11.79 -0.56
N VAL A 89 -8.51 12.51 -1.33
CA VAL A 89 -8.85 12.16 -2.72
C VAL A 89 -7.61 12.23 -3.61
N LEU A 90 -6.85 13.32 -3.54
CA LEU A 90 -5.63 13.51 -4.33
C LEU A 90 -4.54 12.50 -3.96
N LEU A 91 -4.40 12.16 -2.68
CA LEU A 91 -3.50 11.09 -2.23
C LEU A 91 -3.88 9.73 -2.82
N LYS A 92 -5.19 9.45 -2.98
CA LYS A 92 -5.67 8.22 -3.64
C LYS A 92 -5.49 8.26 -5.16
N GLN A 93 -5.71 9.41 -5.79
CA GLN A 93 -5.59 9.59 -7.24
C GLN A 93 -4.15 9.59 -7.74
N HIS A 94 -3.25 10.24 -7.00
CA HIS A 94 -1.82 10.33 -7.31
C HIS A 94 -0.98 9.29 -6.60
N GLY A 95 -1.59 8.51 -5.71
CA GLY A 95 -1.01 7.29 -5.18
C GLY A 95 -0.62 6.37 -6.33
N GLY A 96 0.62 5.90 -6.35
CA GLY A 96 0.96 4.72 -7.15
C GLY A 96 0.07 3.54 -6.74
N ALA A 97 0.04 2.48 -7.56
CA ALA A 97 -0.64 1.23 -7.18
C ALA A 97 -0.31 0.90 -5.72
N ARG A 98 -1.35 0.91 -4.87
CA ARG A 98 -1.20 0.83 -3.42
C ARG A 98 -0.24 -0.30 -3.10
N ALA A 99 0.83 -0.03 -2.36
CA ALA A 99 1.70 -1.08 -1.85
C ALA A 99 1.05 -1.65 -0.59
N TRP A 100 0.52 -2.87 -0.69
CA TRP A 100 -0.11 -3.59 0.40
C TRP A 100 0.97 -4.19 1.31
N THR A 101 0.80 -4.03 2.62
CA THR A 101 1.64 -4.75 3.58
C THR A 101 1.14 -6.18 3.76
N VAL A 102 1.97 -7.06 4.33
CA VAL A 102 1.54 -8.40 4.76
C VAL A 102 0.30 -8.35 5.65
N GLY A 103 0.21 -7.36 6.54
CA GLY A 103 -0.95 -7.17 7.42
C GLY A 103 -2.21 -6.77 6.66
N ASP A 104 -2.08 -5.88 5.68
CA ASP A 104 -3.21 -5.47 4.82
C ASP A 104 -3.74 -6.65 4.01
N ILE A 105 -2.84 -7.45 3.43
CA ILE A 105 -3.22 -8.66 2.67
C ILE A 105 -3.91 -9.66 3.59
N ALA A 106 -3.33 -9.95 4.76
CA ALA A 106 -3.91 -10.88 5.72
C ALA A 106 -5.32 -10.46 6.17
N ALA A 107 -5.52 -9.17 6.42
CA ALA A 107 -6.84 -8.64 6.78
C ALA A 107 -7.85 -8.75 5.63
N PHE A 108 -7.42 -8.50 4.40
CA PHE A 108 -8.29 -8.52 3.22
C PHE A 108 -8.65 -9.94 2.75
N THR A 109 -7.69 -10.86 2.76
CA THR A 109 -7.90 -12.25 2.31
C THR A 109 -8.33 -13.19 3.43
N GLY A 110 -8.15 -12.79 4.70
CA GLY A 110 -8.32 -13.66 5.85
C GLY A 110 -7.22 -14.71 5.99
N TRP A 111 -6.11 -14.59 5.25
CA TRP A 111 -4.93 -15.43 5.43
C TRP A 111 -4.17 -15.06 6.69
N LYS A 112 -3.43 -16.02 7.23
CA LYS A 112 -2.53 -15.74 8.35
C LYS A 112 -1.32 -14.94 7.88
N SER A 113 -1.00 -13.86 8.58
CA SER A 113 0.12 -12.97 8.26
C SER A 113 1.45 -13.72 8.15
N GLU A 114 1.68 -14.75 8.96
CA GLU A 114 2.91 -15.55 8.92
C GLU A 114 3.02 -16.36 7.62
N CYS A 115 1.90 -16.81 7.06
CA CYS A 115 1.88 -17.49 5.77
C CYS A 115 2.22 -16.52 4.64
N VAL A 116 1.59 -15.33 4.63
CA VAL A 116 1.82 -14.31 3.60
C VAL A 116 3.27 -13.83 3.63
N ALA A 117 3.81 -13.51 4.81
CA ALA A 117 5.23 -13.19 4.96
C ALA A 117 6.12 -14.35 4.48
N GLY A 118 5.75 -15.59 4.81
CA GLY A 118 6.48 -16.77 4.35
C GLY A 118 6.49 -16.95 2.84
N TRP A 119 5.42 -16.57 2.13
CA TRP A 119 5.37 -16.60 0.67
C TRP A 119 6.20 -15.47 0.04
N CYS A 120 6.24 -14.29 0.66
CA CYS A 120 7.14 -13.20 0.26
C CYS A 120 8.61 -13.63 0.39
N GLU A 121 8.98 -14.21 1.53
CA GLU A 121 10.35 -14.69 1.79
C GLU A 121 10.78 -15.82 0.84
N GLN A 122 9.85 -16.68 0.43
CA GLN A 122 10.10 -17.74 -0.56
C GLN A 122 10.09 -17.24 -2.01
N GLY A 123 9.80 -15.96 -2.25
CA GLY A 123 9.68 -15.39 -3.60
C GLY A 123 8.44 -15.85 -4.38
N LEU A 124 7.50 -16.54 -3.72
CA LEU A 124 6.25 -17.02 -4.32
C LEU A 124 5.28 -15.86 -4.52
N LEU A 125 5.17 -15.00 -3.50
CA LEU A 125 4.49 -13.72 -3.60
C LEU A 125 5.54 -12.64 -3.84
N LYS A 126 5.55 -12.04 -5.03
CA LYS A 126 6.52 -10.98 -5.36
C LYS A 126 6.31 -9.78 -4.44
N ALA A 127 7.37 -9.44 -3.71
CA ALA A 127 7.34 -8.36 -2.73
C ALA A 127 8.69 -7.65 -2.69
N THR A 128 8.68 -6.39 -2.30
CA THR A 128 9.88 -5.61 -1.98
C THR A 128 9.91 -5.31 -0.49
N LYS A 129 11.10 -5.24 0.10
CA LYS A 129 11.24 -4.74 1.47
C LYS A 129 11.32 -3.21 1.45
N ALA A 130 10.53 -2.56 2.30
CA ALA A 130 10.61 -1.14 2.55
C ALA A 130 10.71 -0.86 4.05
N LYS A 131 11.27 0.29 4.41
CA LYS A 131 11.31 0.74 5.81
C LYS A 131 10.03 1.51 6.14
N ARG A 132 9.35 1.12 7.22
CA ARG A 132 8.28 1.89 7.86
C ARG A 132 8.76 2.27 9.26
N GLY A 133 9.33 3.47 9.36
CA GLY A 133 10.08 3.88 10.56
C GLY A 133 11.36 3.05 10.71
N SER A 134 11.54 2.41 11.86
CA SER A 134 12.67 1.49 12.12
C SER A 134 12.43 0.05 11.67
N LEU A 135 11.20 -0.30 11.27
CA LEU A 135 10.81 -1.67 10.93
C LEU A 135 10.92 -1.90 9.41
N GLU A 136 11.48 -3.04 9.03
CA GLU A 136 11.36 -3.55 7.66
C GLU A 136 9.98 -4.19 7.49
N VAL A 137 9.28 -3.78 6.44
CA VAL A 137 7.95 -4.30 6.09
C VAL A 137 7.94 -4.76 4.64
N TRP A 138 7.32 -5.90 4.39
CA TRP A 138 7.04 -6.37 3.04
C TRP A 138 5.98 -5.49 2.38
N GLN A 139 6.26 -5.05 1.16
CA GLN A 139 5.37 -4.32 0.29
C GLN A 139 5.07 -5.17 -0.95
N VAL A 140 3.79 -5.33 -1.23
CA VAL A 140 3.27 -6.14 -2.34
C VAL A 140 2.38 -5.25 -3.17
N THR A 141 2.60 -5.20 -4.47
CA THR A 141 1.72 -4.44 -5.37
C THR A 141 0.46 -5.24 -5.69
N GLU A 142 -0.59 -4.56 -6.12
CA GLU A 142 -1.83 -5.22 -6.54
C GLU A 142 -1.60 -6.18 -7.71
N GLU A 143 -0.73 -5.82 -8.66
CA GLU A 143 -0.36 -6.69 -9.78
C GLU A 143 0.37 -7.95 -9.31
N ALA A 144 1.24 -7.82 -8.30
CA ALA A 144 1.93 -8.97 -7.73
C ALA A 144 0.95 -9.92 -7.02
N LEU A 145 -0.01 -9.38 -6.26
CA LEU A 145 -1.06 -10.16 -5.61
C LEU A 145 -2.00 -10.81 -6.63
N ALA A 146 -2.38 -10.09 -7.69
CA ALA A 146 -3.21 -10.63 -8.76
C ALA A 146 -2.51 -11.77 -9.50
N ARG A 147 -1.23 -11.61 -9.84
CA ARG A 147 -0.42 -12.69 -10.45
C ARG A 147 -0.29 -13.90 -9.54
N PHE A 148 -0.05 -13.67 -8.24
CA PHE A 148 -0.02 -14.73 -7.25
C PHE A 148 -1.35 -15.51 -7.23
N ASN A 149 -2.48 -14.81 -7.22
CA ASN A 149 -3.81 -15.43 -7.30
C ASN A 149 -4.09 -16.10 -8.65
N GLN A 150 -3.44 -15.74 -9.74
CA GLN A 150 -3.58 -16.47 -11.00
C GLN A 150 -2.79 -17.78 -10.96
N GLU A 151 -1.57 -17.74 -10.40
CA GLU A 151 -0.65 -18.87 -10.39
C GLU A 151 -0.95 -19.90 -9.29
N PHE A 152 -1.42 -19.45 -8.13
CA PHE A 152 -1.59 -20.30 -6.95
C PHE A 152 -3.01 -20.23 -6.39
N ARG A 153 -3.41 -21.35 -5.76
CA ARG A 153 -4.57 -21.45 -4.89
C ARG A 153 -4.13 -21.84 -3.50
N VAL A 154 -4.62 -21.11 -2.50
CA VAL A 154 -4.33 -21.39 -1.10
C VAL A 154 -5.18 -22.56 -0.64
N VAL A 155 -4.54 -23.61 -0.09
CA VAL A 155 -5.22 -24.86 0.30
C VAL A 155 -6.28 -24.64 1.38
N SER A 156 -6.09 -23.66 2.28
CA SER A 156 -7.10 -23.34 3.30
C SER A 156 -8.38 -22.77 2.69
N ASP A 157 -8.27 -22.03 1.59
CA ASP A 157 -9.43 -21.41 0.95
C ASP A 157 -10.20 -22.46 0.17
N LEU A 158 -9.49 -23.29 -0.62
CA LEU A 158 -10.09 -24.45 -1.28
C LEU A 158 -10.78 -25.39 -0.29
N ALA A 159 -10.22 -25.58 0.91
CA ALA A 159 -10.84 -26.40 1.94
C ALA A 159 -12.16 -25.77 2.46
N LYS A 160 -12.16 -24.46 2.70
CA LYS A 160 -13.37 -23.73 3.13
C LYS A 160 -14.45 -23.76 2.05
N GLU A 161 -14.09 -23.41 0.82
CA GLU A 161 -15.01 -23.38 -0.34
C GLU A 161 -15.56 -24.78 -0.64
N GLY A 162 -14.69 -25.79 -0.67
CA GLY A 162 -15.05 -27.18 -0.91
C GLY A 162 -15.66 -27.90 0.28
N ARG A 163 -15.94 -27.21 1.40
CA ARG A 163 -16.49 -27.77 2.65
C ARG A 163 -15.77 -29.04 3.11
N THR A 164 -14.44 -29.03 3.01
CA THR A 164 -13.56 -30.15 3.34
C THR A 164 -12.42 -29.67 4.26
N THR A 165 -11.42 -30.50 4.50
CA THR A 165 -10.26 -30.13 5.31
C THR A 165 -9.02 -30.03 4.45
N SER A 166 -8.11 -29.12 4.81
CA SER A 166 -6.80 -29.00 4.14
C SER A 166 -6.05 -30.33 4.13
N ARG A 167 -6.16 -31.13 5.19
CA ARG A 167 -5.55 -32.47 5.27
C ARG A 167 -6.08 -33.42 4.19
N LYS A 168 -7.40 -33.42 3.94
CA LYS A 168 -8.01 -34.24 2.87
C LYS A 168 -7.54 -33.79 1.49
N ILE A 169 -7.47 -32.47 1.26
CA ILE A 169 -6.95 -31.91 -0.01
C ILE A 169 -5.49 -32.30 -0.22
N LEU A 170 -4.64 -32.13 0.80
CA LEU A 170 -3.22 -32.49 0.72
C LEU A 170 -3.02 -33.98 0.46
N LYS A 171 -3.81 -34.85 1.11
CA LYS A 171 -3.78 -36.29 0.85
C LYS A 171 -4.14 -36.59 -0.62
N SER A 172 -5.24 -36.03 -1.11
CA SER A 172 -5.65 -36.19 -2.51
C SER A 172 -4.60 -35.68 -3.51
N CYS A 173 -3.92 -34.57 -3.19
CA CYS A 173 -2.81 -34.08 -4.01
C CYS A 173 -1.64 -35.08 -4.01
N ALA A 174 -1.26 -35.62 -2.85
CA ALA A 174 -0.20 -36.61 -2.75
C ALA A 174 -0.53 -37.90 -3.52
N ASP A 175 -1.76 -38.41 -3.39
CA ASP A 175 -2.25 -39.59 -4.11
C ASP A 175 -2.19 -39.39 -5.64
N ARG A 176 -2.23 -38.14 -6.11
CA ARG A 176 -2.17 -37.74 -7.52
C ARG A 176 -0.81 -37.17 -7.94
N VAL A 177 0.22 -37.30 -7.11
CA VAL A 177 1.60 -36.81 -7.37
C VAL A 177 1.67 -35.30 -7.63
N ILE A 178 0.79 -34.54 -6.98
CA ILE A 178 0.77 -33.08 -7.06
C ILE A 178 1.53 -32.49 -5.88
N VAL A 179 2.53 -31.68 -6.21
CA VAL A 179 3.41 -31.05 -5.22
C VAL A 179 2.81 -29.73 -4.75
N THR A 180 2.63 -29.59 -3.44
CA THR A 180 2.29 -28.29 -2.85
C THR A 180 3.54 -27.50 -2.49
N VAL A 181 3.49 -26.18 -2.66
CA VAL A 181 4.59 -25.26 -2.31
C VAL A 181 4.19 -24.27 -1.22
N GLY A 182 5.11 -23.43 -0.77
CA GLY A 182 4.81 -22.32 0.14
C GLY A 182 4.68 -22.70 1.61
N SER A 183 4.64 -24.00 1.92
CA SER A 183 4.38 -24.47 3.28
C SER A 183 5.58 -24.24 4.20
N ARG A 184 5.29 -23.91 5.46
CA ARG A 184 6.26 -23.80 6.54
C ARG A 184 5.88 -24.67 7.73
N PRO A 185 6.87 -25.21 8.47
CA PRO A 185 6.62 -25.88 9.73
C PRO A 185 5.92 -24.93 10.72
N ALA A 186 4.91 -25.45 11.41
CA ALA A 186 4.13 -24.78 12.44
C ALA A 186 3.78 -25.80 13.53
N GLY A 187 4.76 -26.06 14.43
CA GLY A 187 4.68 -27.12 15.43
C GLY A 187 4.71 -28.50 14.77
N SER A 188 3.76 -29.37 15.13
CA SER A 188 3.59 -30.71 14.54
C SER A 188 2.85 -30.71 13.18
N SER A 189 2.57 -29.53 12.63
CA SER A 189 1.83 -29.35 11.37
C SER A 189 2.58 -28.40 10.42
N SER A 190 2.21 -28.37 9.14
CA SER A 190 2.67 -27.33 8.20
C SER A 190 1.52 -26.42 7.78
N ARG A 191 1.82 -25.15 7.53
CA ARG A 191 0.85 -24.11 7.15
C ARG A 191 1.32 -23.34 5.92
N GLY A 192 0.38 -22.71 5.22
CA GLY A 192 0.68 -21.90 4.03
C GLY A 192 0.84 -22.73 2.75
N HIS A 193 0.22 -23.90 2.66
CA HIS A 193 0.26 -24.72 1.46
C HIS A 193 -0.45 -24.02 0.29
N LEU A 194 0.23 -24.02 -0.86
CA LEU A 194 -0.25 -23.53 -2.14
C LEU A 194 -0.25 -24.67 -3.15
N ILE A 195 -1.27 -24.71 -4.00
CA ILE A 195 -1.33 -25.56 -5.18
C ILE A 195 -1.23 -24.65 -6.41
N ARG A 196 -0.42 -25.02 -7.41
CA ARG A 196 -0.42 -24.27 -8.67
C ARG A 196 -1.73 -24.48 -9.41
N SER A 197 -2.29 -23.41 -9.97
CA SER A 197 -3.54 -23.46 -10.73
C SER A 197 -3.48 -24.47 -11.87
N CYS A 198 -2.33 -24.66 -12.52
CA CYS A 198 -2.15 -25.66 -13.57
C CYS A 198 -2.24 -27.11 -13.06
N ASP A 199 -1.85 -27.38 -11.82
CA ASP A 199 -1.96 -28.72 -11.23
C ASP A 199 -3.40 -29.07 -10.86
N LEU A 200 -4.23 -28.07 -10.53
CA LEU A 200 -5.68 -28.28 -10.34
C LEU A 200 -6.36 -28.72 -11.63
N ALA A 201 -5.96 -28.17 -12.79
CA ALA A 201 -6.48 -28.62 -14.08
C ALA A 201 -6.12 -30.10 -14.34
N ARG A 202 -4.92 -30.54 -13.94
CA ARG A 202 -4.52 -31.96 -14.05
C ARG A 202 -5.38 -32.89 -13.20
N ILE A 203 -5.83 -32.43 -12.02
CA ILE A 203 -6.75 -33.19 -11.14
C ILE A 203 -8.09 -33.43 -11.83
N LEU A 204 -8.61 -32.43 -12.54
CA LEU A 204 -9.93 -32.51 -13.17
C LEU A 204 -9.91 -33.35 -14.46
N ILE A 205 -8.81 -33.31 -15.20
CA ILE A 205 -8.68 -34.00 -16.50
C ILE A 205 -8.24 -35.46 -16.33
N SER A 206 -7.56 -35.80 -15.23
CA SER A 206 -7.19 -37.18 -14.91
C SER A 206 -8.15 -37.76 -13.87
N PRO A 207 -9.04 -38.71 -14.23
CA PRO A 207 -9.85 -39.42 -13.24
C PRO A 207 -8.94 -40.06 -12.19
N ALA A 208 -9.42 -40.19 -10.96
CA ALA A 208 -8.74 -41.08 -10.01
C ALA A 208 -8.73 -42.49 -10.62
N ALA A 209 -7.55 -43.11 -10.68
CA ALA A 209 -7.43 -44.55 -10.93
C ALA A 209 -7.99 -45.32 -9.72
#